data_AF-A0A944TTV3-F1
#
_entry.id   AF-A0A944TTV3-F1
#
_cell.length_a   1.000
_cell.length_b   1.000
_cell.length_c   1.000
_cell.angle_alpha   90.00
_cell.angle_beta   90.00
_cell.angle_gamma   90.00
#
_symmetry.space_group_name_H-M   'P 1'
#
loop_
_entity.id
_entity.type
_entity.pdbx_description
1 polymer ?
#
loop_
_entity_poly.entity_id
_entity_poly.type
_entity_poly.pdbx_seq_one_letter_code
_entity_poly.pdbx_strand_id
1 'polypeptide(L)'
;MKSKLILMLLLLSAVSNAQATSTTKLQNTDDALSTIINGEVLSAANFYPPCPPNALCSPATLVKIQLPLSGCADRLGPVSHKVSFNEESGKYTILISAINIHNELSKRIMCLRQATAEYKVLMRPFLEMEEIEIKFMK
;
A
#
# COMPACT_ATOMS: atom_id res chain seq x y z
N MET A 1 -26.00 18.19 -42.08
CA MET A 1 -25.92 18.16 -40.60
C MET A 1 -25.69 16.76 -39.98
N LYS A 2 -25.51 15.67 -40.75
CA LYS A 2 -25.30 14.32 -40.18
C LYS A 2 -23.83 13.92 -39.98
N SER A 3 -22.88 14.62 -40.61
CA SER A 3 -21.45 14.25 -40.59
C SER A 3 -20.67 14.74 -39.36
N LYS A 4 -21.23 15.64 -38.54
CA LYS A 4 -20.55 16.17 -37.35
C LYS A 4 -20.76 15.33 -36.07
N LEU A 5 -21.74 14.42 -36.07
CA LEU A 5 -22.04 13.59 -34.90
C LEU A 5 -21.06 12.41 -34.75
N ILE A 6 -20.52 11.90 -35.86
CA ILE A 6 -19.62 10.74 -35.87
C ILE A 6 -18.22 11.11 -35.37
N LEU A 7 -17.79 12.36 -35.58
CA LEU A 7 -16.47 12.84 -35.12
C LEU A 7 -16.41 12.99 -33.58
N MET A 8 -17.55 13.21 -32.92
CA MET A 8 -17.62 13.41 -31.47
C MET A 8 -17.62 12.09 -30.69
N LEU A 9 -18.09 10.98 -31.29
CA LEU A 9 -18.07 9.65 -30.67
C LEU A 9 -16.68 9.01 -30.66
N LEU A 10 -15.80 9.39 -31.58
CA LEU A 10 -14.44 8.84 -31.72
C LEU A 10 -13.42 9.48 -30.76
N LEU A 11 -13.76 10.59 -30.10
CA LEU A 11 -12.90 11.28 -29.13
C LEU A 11 -13.10 10.80 -27.68
N LEU A 12 -14.06 9.91 -27.42
CA LEU A 12 -14.38 9.39 -26.08
C LEU A 12 -13.69 8.05 -25.74
N SER A 13 -12.94 7.45 -26.67
CA SER A 13 -12.29 6.14 -26.48
C SER A 13 -10.79 6.20 -26.10
N ALA A 14 -10.24 7.39 -25.87
CA ALA A 14 -8.86 7.60 -25.44
C ALA A 14 -8.89 8.28 -24.06
N VAL A 15 -8.37 7.77 -22.94
CA VAL A 15 -7.38 6.73 -22.68
C VAL A 15 -7.62 6.26 -21.24
N SER A 16 -8.11 5.03 -21.05
CA SER A 16 -8.10 4.39 -19.73
C SER A 16 -6.68 3.84 -19.48
N ASN A 17 -5.75 4.71 -19.12
CA ASN A 17 -4.43 4.27 -18.64
C ASN A 17 -4.60 3.70 -17.24
N ALA A 18 -4.94 2.41 -17.14
CA ALA A 18 -4.72 1.64 -15.94
C ALA A 18 -3.20 1.54 -15.74
N GLN A 19 -2.63 2.40 -14.91
CA GLN A 19 -1.25 2.25 -14.47
C GLN A 19 -1.20 0.97 -13.64
N ALA A 20 -0.60 -0.09 -14.20
CA ALA A 20 -0.33 -1.30 -13.46
C ALA A 20 0.59 -0.97 -12.29
N THR A 21 0.13 -1.31 -11.08
CA THR A 21 0.94 -1.37 -9.86
C THR A 21 2.24 -2.09 -10.17
N SER A 22 3.36 -1.44 -9.83
CA SER A 22 4.74 -1.90 -9.99
C SER A 22 4.86 -3.42 -10.02
N THR A 23 5.25 -3.97 -11.17
CA THR A 23 5.45 -5.42 -11.31
C THR A 23 6.69 -5.80 -10.50
N THR A 24 6.48 -6.42 -9.33
CA THR A 24 7.58 -6.97 -8.55
C THR A 24 8.22 -8.10 -9.34
N LYS A 25 9.42 -7.85 -9.88
CA LYS A 25 10.18 -8.85 -10.61
C LYS A 25 10.80 -9.84 -9.63
N LEU A 26 10.53 -11.12 -9.82
CA LEU A 26 11.23 -12.19 -9.10
C LEU A 26 12.68 -12.27 -9.57
N GLN A 27 13.58 -12.53 -8.63
CA GLN A 27 15.01 -12.73 -8.87
C GLN A 27 15.30 -14.23 -8.89
N ASN A 28 16.40 -14.63 -9.53
CA ASN A 28 16.80 -16.04 -9.64
C ASN A 28 17.10 -16.70 -8.28
N THR A 29 17.26 -15.91 -7.22
CA THR A 29 17.50 -16.36 -5.84
C THR A 29 16.22 -16.50 -5.03
N ASP A 30 15.07 -16.07 -5.56
CA ASP A 30 13.78 -16.21 -4.89
C ASP A 30 13.25 -17.62 -5.08
N ASP A 31 12.76 -18.25 -4.02
CA ASP A 31 12.41 -19.67 -4.01
C ASP A 31 10.98 -19.96 -3.58
N ALA A 32 10.37 -19.07 -2.79
CA ALA A 32 9.01 -19.23 -2.31
C ALA A 32 8.33 -17.89 -2.04
N LEU A 33 7.00 -17.92 -1.91
CA LEU A 33 6.16 -16.79 -1.55
C LEU A 33 5.29 -17.18 -0.35
N SER A 34 5.13 -16.27 0.60
CA SER A 34 4.19 -16.43 1.71
C SER A 34 3.45 -15.13 2.01
N THR A 35 2.26 -15.22 2.61
CA THR A 35 1.50 -14.04 3.01
C THR A 35 1.99 -13.52 4.36
N ILE A 36 2.18 -12.21 4.47
CA ILE A 36 2.43 -11.54 5.75
C ILE A 36 1.09 -11.37 6.46
N ILE A 37 0.96 -11.95 7.65
CA ILE A 37 -0.32 -12.02 8.41
C ILE A 37 -0.35 -11.12 9.65
N ASN A 38 0.72 -10.35 9.89
CA ASN A 38 0.85 -9.47 11.05
C ASN A 38 1.74 -8.26 10.70
N GLY A 39 1.67 -7.23 11.55
CA GLY A 39 2.44 -5.99 11.41
C GLY A 39 1.96 -4.94 12.41
N GLU A 40 2.64 -3.80 12.44
CA GLU A 40 2.46 -2.77 13.48
C GLU A 40 2.42 -1.36 12.86
N VAL A 41 1.59 -0.47 13.39
CA VAL A 41 1.65 0.97 13.06
C VAL A 41 2.86 1.57 13.80
N LEU A 42 3.85 2.07 13.07
CA LEU A 42 5.00 2.76 13.67
C LEU A 42 4.70 4.23 13.98
N SER A 43 3.91 4.89 13.13
CA SER A 43 3.59 6.29 13.27
C SER A 43 2.43 6.71 12.38
N ALA A 44 1.66 7.70 12.83
CA ALA A 44 0.73 8.48 12.00
C ALA A 44 1.20 9.94 11.98
N ALA A 45 1.61 10.45 10.81
CA ALA A 45 2.08 11.82 10.67
C ALA A 45 1.05 12.67 9.93
N ASN A 46 0.47 13.65 10.63
CA ASN A 46 -0.49 14.61 10.09
C ASN A 46 0.24 15.72 9.32
N PHE A 47 -0.19 16.01 8.10
CA PHE A 47 0.35 17.10 7.29
C PHE A 47 -0.67 17.65 6.27
N TYR A 48 -0.51 18.91 5.89
CA TYR A 48 -1.20 19.48 4.75
C TYR A 48 -0.36 19.24 3.48
N PRO A 49 -0.89 18.57 2.46
CA PRO A 49 -0.16 18.38 1.21
C PRO A 49 0.06 19.73 0.51
N PRO A 50 1.12 19.87 -0.32
CA PRO A 50 1.36 21.09 -1.06
C PRO A 50 0.17 21.42 -1.96
N CYS A 51 -0.39 22.61 -1.79
CA CYS A 51 -1.53 23.10 -2.56
C CYS A 51 -1.10 24.05 -3.67
N PRO A 52 -1.80 24.07 -4.80
CA PRO A 52 -1.71 25.18 -5.74
C PRO A 52 -2.04 26.52 -5.05
N PRO A 53 -1.54 27.65 -5.57
CA PRO A 53 -1.92 28.97 -5.08
C PRO A 53 -3.44 29.16 -5.10
N ASN A 54 -3.99 29.73 -4.01
CA ASN A 54 -5.43 29.97 -3.81
C ASN A 54 -6.32 28.71 -3.72
N ALA A 55 -5.74 27.52 -3.54
CA ALA A 55 -6.50 26.29 -3.29
C ALA A 55 -6.50 25.89 -1.80
N LEU A 56 -7.60 25.29 -1.35
CA LEU A 56 -7.70 24.62 -0.05
C LEU A 56 -7.46 23.13 -0.23
N CYS A 57 -6.41 22.58 0.38
CA CYS A 57 -6.21 21.13 0.43
C CYS A 57 -6.84 20.52 1.67
N SER A 58 -7.34 19.29 1.51
CA SER A 58 -7.74 18.48 2.63
C SER A 58 -6.53 18.04 3.45
N PRO A 59 -6.63 18.04 4.79
CA PRO A 59 -5.62 17.44 5.66
C PRO A 59 -5.42 15.96 5.30
N ALA A 60 -4.19 15.47 5.47
CA ALA A 60 -3.82 14.09 5.22
C ALA A 60 -2.94 13.53 6.33
N THR A 61 -2.99 12.20 6.48
CA THR A 61 -2.19 11.43 7.43
C THR A 61 -1.32 10.44 6.67
N LEU A 62 -0.01 10.43 6.95
CA LEU A 62 0.89 9.41 6.44
C LEU A 62 1.11 8.36 7.53
N VAL A 63 0.55 7.17 7.34
CA VAL A 63 0.69 6.04 8.26
C VAL A 63 1.87 5.19 7.82
N LYS A 64 2.82 4.94 8.72
CA LYS A 64 3.93 4.01 8.50
C LYS A 64 3.63 2.69 9.20
N ILE A 65 3.78 1.60 8.46
CA ILE A 65 3.44 0.25 8.90
C ILE A 65 4.67 -0.62 8.78
N GLN A 66 5.05 -1.27 9.87
CA GLN A 66 6.11 -2.26 9.89
C GLN A 66 5.54 -3.63 9.56
N LEU A 67 6.14 -4.27 8.56
CA LEU A 67 5.82 -5.62 8.12
C LEU A 67 6.99 -6.55 8.46
N PRO A 68 6.79 -7.57 9.31
CA PRO A 68 7.82 -8.55 9.60
C PRO A 68 8.03 -9.46 8.38
N LEU A 69 9.30 -9.73 8.07
CA LEU A 69 9.70 -10.71 7.07
C LEU A 69 10.04 -12.02 7.79
N SER A 70 9.88 -13.15 7.10
CA SER A 70 10.09 -14.47 7.71
C SER A 70 11.57 -14.85 7.80
N GLY A 71 12.35 -14.52 6.77
CA GLY A 71 13.79 -14.78 6.68
C GLY A 71 14.64 -13.51 6.71
N CYS A 72 15.93 -13.65 7.01
CA CYS A 72 16.82 -12.49 7.21
C CYS A 72 17.26 -11.82 5.91
N ALA A 73 17.22 -12.54 4.80
CA ALA A 73 17.50 -12.05 3.45
C ALA A 73 16.23 -12.07 2.58
N ASP A 74 15.07 -12.26 3.21
CA ASP A 74 13.79 -12.14 2.51
C ASP A 74 13.55 -10.68 2.16
N ARG A 75 12.63 -10.46 1.22
CA ARG A 75 12.26 -9.11 0.80
C ARG A 75 10.75 -8.97 0.72
N LEU A 76 10.29 -7.75 0.96
CA LEU A 76 8.89 -7.40 0.78
C LEU A 76 8.53 -7.46 -0.71
N GLY A 77 7.52 -8.25 -1.03
CA GLY A 77 6.90 -8.34 -2.33
C GLY A 77 5.86 -7.23 -2.55
N PRO A 78 4.93 -7.44 -3.50
CA PRO A 78 3.81 -6.52 -3.68
C PRO A 78 3.02 -6.34 -2.37
N VAL A 79 2.65 -5.09 -2.10
CA VAL A 79 1.73 -4.73 -1.02
C VAL A 79 0.57 -3.95 -1.61
N SER A 80 -0.64 -4.40 -1.32
CA SER A 80 -1.87 -3.68 -1.61
C SER A 80 -2.62 -3.39 -0.32
N HIS A 81 -3.37 -2.31 -0.32
CA HIS A 81 -4.19 -1.94 0.83
C HIS A 81 -5.55 -1.40 0.39
N LYS A 82 -6.53 -1.50 1.29
CA LYS A 82 -7.82 -0.83 1.20
C LYS A 82 -8.12 -0.16 2.54
N VAL A 83 -8.63 1.06 2.49
CA VAL A 83 -9.05 1.81 3.68
C VAL A 83 -10.57 1.84 3.73
N SER A 84 -11.14 1.59 4.91
CA SER A 84 -12.57 1.73 5.17
C SER A 84 -12.80 2.22 6.59
N PHE A 85 -13.83 3.03 6.80
CA PHE A 85 -14.29 3.38 8.15
C PHE A 85 -15.18 2.25 8.68
N ASN A 86 -14.94 1.82 9.92
CA ASN A 86 -15.75 0.84 10.62
C ASN A 86 -16.67 1.59 11.60
N GLU A 87 -17.97 1.64 11.29
CA GLU A 87 -18.97 2.34 12.09
C GLU A 87 -19.15 1.72 13.49
N GLU A 88 -18.91 0.41 13.65
CA GLU A 88 -19.07 -0.27 14.93
C GLU A 88 -17.94 0.08 15.91
N SER A 89 -16.70 0.16 15.42
CA SER A 89 -15.53 0.49 16.25
C SER A 89 -15.22 1.99 16.28
N GLY A 90 -15.79 2.77 15.37
CA GLY A 90 -15.46 4.18 15.17
C GLY A 90 -14.05 4.41 14.63
N LYS A 91 -13.39 3.39 14.06
CA LYS A 91 -12.00 3.43 13.60
C LYS A 91 -11.88 3.28 12.10
N TYR A 92 -10.79 3.81 11.54
CA TYR A 92 -10.40 3.50 10.17
C TYR A 92 -9.65 2.18 10.12
N THR A 93 -10.18 1.20 9.40
CA THR A 93 -9.53 -0.07 9.14
C THR A 93 -8.69 0.00 7.86
N ILE A 94 -7.40 -0.31 7.96
CA ILE A 94 -6.51 -0.56 6.83
C ILE A 94 -6.44 -2.08 6.63
N LEU A 95 -7.08 -2.57 5.57
CA LEU A 95 -6.94 -3.95 5.10
C LEU A 95 -5.67 -4.05 4.26
N ILE A 96 -4.72 -4.89 4.65
CA ILE A 96 -3.43 -5.06 3.98
C ILE A 96 -3.31 -6.47 3.42
N SER A 97 -2.88 -6.57 2.16
CA SER A 97 -2.36 -7.80 1.57
C SER A 97 -0.91 -7.57 1.20
N ALA A 98 -0.01 -8.32 1.82
CA ALA A 98 1.43 -8.19 1.62
C ALA A 98 2.05 -9.58 1.44
N ILE A 99 2.98 -9.69 0.49
CA ILE A 99 3.70 -10.92 0.19
C ILE A 99 5.12 -10.82 0.72
N ASN A 100 5.56 -11.83 1.45
CA ASN A 100 6.96 -12.08 1.74
C ASN A 100 7.56 -12.94 0.61
N ILE A 101 8.65 -12.46 0.01
CA ILE A 101 9.40 -13.21 -0.99
C ILE A 101 10.60 -13.83 -0.28
N HIS A 102 10.62 -15.15 -0.23
CA HIS A 102 11.71 -15.91 0.36
C HIS A 102 12.91 -15.94 -0.57
N ASN A 103 14.09 -15.93 0.04
CA ASN A 103 15.36 -16.06 -0.65
C ASN A 103 16.09 -17.33 -0.19
N GLU A 104 16.73 -18.06 -1.09
CA GLU A 104 17.53 -19.26 -0.73
C GLU A 104 18.59 -18.97 0.34
N LEU A 105 19.15 -17.76 0.37
CA LEU A 105 20.11 -17.34 1.40
C LEU A 105 19.48 -17.32 2.79
N SER A 106 18.19 -17.00 2.92
CA SER A 106 17.47 -16.99 4.19
C SER A 106 17.39 -18.36 4.87
N LYS A 107 17.56 -19.46 4.12
CA LYS A 107 17.67 -20.81 4.70
C LYS A 107 19.01 -21.08 5.37
N ARG A 108 20.04 -20.30 5.02
CA ARG A 108 21.44 -20.53 5.44
C ARG A 108 21.94 -19.52 6.48
N ILE A 109 21.29 -18.36 6.57
CA ILE A 109 21.68 -17.29 7.49
C ILE A 109 20.75 -17.27 8.70
N MET A 110 21.31 -16.99 9.87
CA MET A 110 20.56 -16.85 11.11
C MET A 110 20.32 -15.38 11.43
N CYS A 111 19.09 -15.05 11.83
CA CYS A 111 18.73 -13.67 12.17
C CYS A 111 19.19 -13.36 13.60
N LEU A 112 19.96 -12.29 13.79
CA LEU A 112 20.13 -11.70 15.12
C LEU A 112 18.85 -10.99 15.59
N ARG A 113 18.11 -10.43 14.63
CA ARG A 113 16.78 -9.82 14.81
C ARG A 113 15.95 -10.11 13.56
N GLN A 114 14.66 -10.30 13.73
CA GLN A 114 13.74 -10.46 12.60
C GLN A 114 13.84 -9.25 11.65
N ALA A 115 14.01 -9.53 10.35
CA ALA A 115 14.01 -8.50 9.33
C ALA A 115 12.60 -7.90 9.21
N THR A 116 12.54 -6.60 8.94
CA THR A 116 11.26 -5.89 8.76
C THR A 116 11.34 -4.98 7.54
N ALA A 117 10.20 -4.70 6.95
CA ALA A 117 10.05 -3.73 5.86
C ALA A 117 9.02 -2.67 6.25
N GLU A 118 9.19 -1.46 5.73
CA GLU A 118 8.23 -0.37 5.94
C GLU A 118 7.30 -0.22 4.73
N TYR A 119 6.01 -0.09 5.01
CA TYR A 119 5.00 0.30 4.04
C TYR A 119 4.31 1.59 4.48
N LYS A 120 3.96 2.45 3.53
CA LYS A 120 3.35 3.75 3.82
C LYS A 120 1.97 3.84 3.18
N VAL A 121 0.98 4.22 3.97
CA VAL A 121 -0.40 4.44 3.53
C VAL A 121 -0.72 5.91 3.72
N LEU A 122 -1.17 6.56 2.65
CA LEU A 122 -1.68 7.92 2.71
C LEU A 122 -3.18 7.86 2.97
N MET A 123 -3.63 8.47 4.06
CA MET A 123 -5.02 8.52 4.48
C MET A 123 -5.52 9.96 4.55
N ARG A 124 -6.84 10.11 4.50
CA ARG A 124 -7.55 11.36 4.81
C ARG A 124 -8.71 11.00 5.74
N PRO A 125 -9.05 11.82 6.76
CA PRO A 125 -8.49 13.13 7.13
C PRO A 125 -7.23 13.01 8.04
N PHE A 126 -6.99 13.99 8.93
CA PHE A 126 -6.08 13.83 10.07
C PHE A 126 -6.59 12.73 10.98
N LEU A 127 -5.69 11.82 11.33
CA LEU A 127 -5.98 10.65 12.16
C LEU A 127 -4.85 10.49 13.17
N GLU A 128 -5.23 10.21 14.41
CA GLU A 128 -4.31 9.76 15.44
C GLU A 128 -4.11 8.23 15.36
N MET A 129 -3.06 7.70 15.98
CA MET A 129 -2.75 6.27 15.89
C MET A 129 -3.86 5.40 16.49
N GLU A 130 -4.52 5.86 17.54
CA GLU A 130 -5.58 5.14 18.24
C GLU A 130 -6.84 4.97 17.38
N GLU A 131 -7.01 5.81 16.36
CA GLU A 131 -8.14 5.82 15.42
C GLU A 131 -7.92 4.86 14.23
N ILE A 132 -6.76 4.22 14.15
CA ILE A 132 -6.36 3.34 13.05
C ILE A 132 -6.31 1.89 13.54
N GLU A 133 -6.94 1.00 12.78
CA GLU A 133 -6.90 -0.44 12.96
C GLU A 133 -6.28 -1.09 11.72
N ILE A 134 -5.31 -1.99 11.88
CA ILE A 134 -4.76 -2.77 10.76
C ILE A 134 -5.33 -4.19 10.79
N LYS A 135 -5.76 -4.69 9.63
CA LYS A 135 -6.09 -6.12 9.44
C LYS A 135 -5.38 -6.68 8.24
N PHE A 136 -4.87 -7.90 8.38
CA PHE A 136 -4.17 -8.61 7.31
C PHE A 136 -5.13 -9.58 6.61
N MET A 137 -5.10 -9.53 5.28
CA MET A 137 -5.81 -10.49 4.43
C MET A 137 -5.02 -11.81 4.42
N LYS A 138 -5.75 -12.92 4.55
CA LYS A 138 -5.20 -14.28 4.48
C LYS A 138 -5.42 -14.88 3.10
#